data_AF-A0A354XVJ1-F1
#
_entry.id   AF-A0A354XVJ1-F1
#
_cell.length_a   1.000
_cell.length_b   1.000
_cell.length_c   1.000
_cell.angle_alpha   90.00
_cell.angle_beta   90.00
_cell.angle_gamma   90.00
#
_symmetry.space_group_name_H-M   'P 1'
#
loop_
_entity.id
_entity.type
_entity.pdbx_description
1 polymer ?
#
loop_
_entity_poly.entity_id
_entity_poly.type
_entity_poly.pdbx_seq_one_letter_code
_entity_poly.pdbx_strand_id
1 'polypeptide(L)'
;MRIDQVYIEDYKNLKQFTINLDENEMKTVLLGQNASGKSNFIEALILIFKYLDLSTDSKRQSPNFDYNIVYKIQNNVINVTCQKGNYVILVNDEKQTFKYFFSDEAKAKYQPKYVFTYYSGLSNKLKEHFWDHQNNFYNKIIKEDFKDTELDSLRKLFYVQLVHSYFVLLAYFTHEEKESLEFLHEVLNIMDIESILFILKMPSWADNKIKNNPDDIFWTAEGLVRPFLEKLWELSLAPIYNDEKVKVDFAETEDQKRLYLFLKGKDKLRELAQTYTSNTALFKALESTYISKLIAEVRIKVQKKNVDSSITFKELSEGEQQLLTVLGLLKFTKDEDSLILLDEPDTHLNPIWKWRYLEFLDKVVDRPTSTQIILNTHDPLVIGNLTKEEVRLFRTASDGKIIVEEPEIDPRGLGVEGILTSEFFGLPTTIDEFTQRKLDERNELLVKQQEQELSDQEQERLRVLFEELKELGFGNTFRDPLYQKFIVAYKNRIKDQGKNSFTKEELDKQNTLAMEILEELSKEEEEYDSHR
;
A
#
# COMPACT_ATOMS: atom_id res chain seq x y z
N MET A 1 -9.35 -6.70 14.92
CA MET A 1 -9.82 -5.31 14.79
C MET A 1 -10.25 -5.01 13.36
N ARG A 2 -11.31 -4.23 13.18
CA ARG A 2 -11.84 -3.69 11.92
C ARG A 2 -12.53 -2.34 12.15
N ILE A 3 -12.20 -1.33 11.37
CA ILE A 3 -12.88 -0.03 11.32
C ILE A 3 -14.12 -0.18 10.47
N ASP A 4 -15.25 0.27 10.99
CA ASP A 4 -16.55 0.21 10.31
C ASP A 4 -16.95 1.59 9.77
N GLN A 5 -16.70 2.66 10.54
CA GLN A 5 -17.08 4.01 10.13
C GLN A 5 -16.09 5.06 10.62
N VAL A 6 -15.89 6.09 9.81
CA VAL A 6 -15.13 7.28 10.19
C VAL A 6 -15.83 8.55 9.71
N TYR A 7 -15.93 9.53 10.60
CA TYR A 7 -16.32 10.90 10.32
C TYR A 7 -15.17 11.84 10.68
N ILE A 8 -14.89 12.82 9.83
CA ILE A 8 -13.88 13.87 10.04
C ILE A 8 -14.52 15.22 9.72
N GLU A 9 -14.57 16.12 10.71
CA GLU A 9 -15.16 17.45 10.54
C GLU A 9 -14.32 18.31 9.59
N ASP A 10 -13.02 18.43 9.87
CA ASP A 10 -12.11 19.25 9.08
C ASP A 10 -10.66 18.75 9.23
N TYR A 11 -10.14 18.13 8.17
CA TYR A 11 -8.72 17.81 8.05
C TYR A 11 -8.25 17.88 6.60
N LYS A 12 -7.43 18.88 6.27
CA LYS A 12 -6.93 19.12 4.91
C LYS A 12 -8.09 19.25 3.90
N ASN A 13 -8.19 18.35 2.93
CA ASN A 13 -9.30 18.32 1.96
C ASN A 13 -10.48 17.44 2.43
N LEU A 14 -10.39 16.78 3.58
CA LEU A 14 -11.47 16.01 4.19
C LEU A 14 -12.32 16.96 5.04
N LYS A 15 -13.35 17.56 4.44
CA LYS A 15 -14.28 18.49 5.09
C LYS A 15 -15.64 17.82 5.23
N GLN A 16 -16.15 17.67 6.46
CA GLN A 16 -17.39 16.96 6.78
C GLN A 16 -17.42 15.57 6.13
N PHE A 17 -16.25 14.93 6.10
CA PHE A 17 -16.00 13.71 5.37
C PHE A 17 -16.53 12.52 6.17
N THR A 18 -17.27 11.64 5.49
CA THR A 18 -17.75 10.39 6.08
C THR A 18 -17.38 9.23 5.16
N ILE A 19 -16.94 8.13 5.75
CA ILE A 19 -16.72 6.87 5.04
C ILE A 19 -17.26 5.73 5.89
N ASN A 20 -18.02 4.85 5.26
CA ASN A 20 -18.48 3.58 5.82
C ASN A 20 -17.70 2.47 5.13
N LEU A 21 -17.05 1.61 5.89
CA LEU A 21 -16.36 0.42 5.42
C LEU A 21 -17.29 -0.78 5.63
N ASP A 22 -17.23 -1.78 4.77
CA ASP A 22 -18.12 -2.93 4.89
C ASP A 22 -17.82 -3.75 6.15
N GLU A 23 -18.86 -4.08 6.92
CA GLU A 23 -18.75 -4.82 8.17
C GLU A 23 -18.47 -6.32 7.99
N ASN A 24 -18.40 -6.83 6.78
CA ASN A 24 -18.07 -8.22 6.49
C ASN A 24 -16.67 -8.36 5.88
N GLU A 25 -16.09 -7.26 5.41
CA GLU A 25 -14.79 -7.25 4.75
C GLU A 25 -13.66 -6.79 5.66
N MET A 26 -12.59 -7.59 5.72
CA MET A 26 -11.34 -7.22 6.40
C MET A 26 -10.39 -6.47 5.48
N LYS A 27 -10.74 -6.33 4.20
CA LYS A 27 -9.92 -5.69 3.20
C LYS A 27 -10.74 -4.61 2.50
N THR A 28 -10.19 -3.40 2.45
CA THR A 28 -10.81 -2.31 1.70
C THR A 28 -9.77 -1.67 0.79
N VAL A 29 -10.12 -1.52 -0.48
CA VAL A 29 -9.34 -0.78 -1.47
C VAL A 29 -9.99 0.58 -1.72
N LEU A 30 -9.22 1.63 -1.46
CA LEU A 30 -9.59 3.01 -1.75
C LEU A 30 -9.14 3.35 -3.17
N LEU A 31 -10.09 3.69 -4.03
CA LEU A 31 -9.85 4.08 -5.43
C LEU A 31 -10.31 5.51 -5.66
N GLY A 32 -9.69 6.24 -6.58
CA GLY A 32 -10.14 7.57 -6.98
C GLY A 32 -9.02 8.37 -7.63
N GLN A 33 -9.32 9.52 -8.19
CA GLN A 33 -8.33 10.36 -8.88
C GLN A 33 -7.22 10.88 -7.94
N ASN A 34 -6.15 11.41 -8.53
CA ASN A 34 -5.09 12.06 -7.75
C ASN A 34 -5.68 13.21 -6.92
N ALA A 35 -5.14 13.41 -5.71
CA ALA A 35 -5.64 14.40 -4.75
C ALA A 35 -7.10 14.21 -4.28
N SER A 36 -7.74 13.07 -4.54
CA SER A 36 -9.09 12.76 -4.06
C SER A 36 -9.20 12.54 -2.54
N GLY A 37 -8.09 12.63 -1.79
CA GLY A 37 -8.08 12.53 -0.32
C GLY A 37 -7.73 11.16 0.26
N LYS A 38 -7.48 10.12 -0.56
CA LYS A 38 -7.12 8.76 -0.11
C LYS A 38 -5.95 8.73 0.89
N SER A 39 -4.79 9.28 0.52
CA SER A 39 -3.62 9.33 1.41
C SER A 39 -3.86 10.25 2.62
N ASN A 40 -4.67 11.31 2.48
CA ASN A 40 -5.05 12.14 3.62
C ASN A 40 -5.96 11.38 4.60
N PHE A 41 -6.81 10.48 4.12
CA PHE A 41 -7.63 9.60 4.96
C PHE A 41 -6.77 8.58 5.71
N ILE A 42 -5.82 7.92 5.02
CA ILE A 42 -4.81 7.07 5.66
C ILE A 42 -4.05 7.85 6.74
N GLU A 43 -3.59 9.08 6.43
CA GLU A 43 -2.90 9.95 7.38
C GLU A 43 -3.78 10.32 8.59
N ALA A 44 -5.09 10.54 8.39
CA ALA A 44 -6.03 10.83 9.46
C ALA A 44 -6.20 9.62 10.39
N LEU A 45 -6.32 8.40 9.85
CA LEU A 45 -6.35 7.17 10.63
C LEU A 45 -5.10 7.00 11.49
N ILE A 46 -3.91 7.23 10.90
CA ILE A 46 -2.63 7.19 11.62
C ILE A 46 -2.65 8.16 12.80
N LEU A 47 -3.08 9.40 12.59
CA LEU A 47 -3.16 10.40 13.65
C LEU A 47 -4.18 10.05 14.74
N ILE A 48 -5.35 9.53 14.37
CA ILE A 48 -6.36 9.06 15.31
C ILE A 48 -5.75 8.01 16.24
N PHE A 49 -5.21 6.92 15.70
CA PHE A 49 -4.63 5.85 16.52
C PHE A 49 -3.35 6.25 17.24
N LYS A 50 -2.54 7.14 16.66
CA LYS A 50 -1.38 7.76 17.33
C LYS A 50 -1.79 8.39 18.65
N TYR A 51 -2.79 9.25 18.64
CA TYR A 51 -3.19 9.99 19.84
C TYR A 51 -4.03 9.17 20.81
N LEU A 52 -4.76 8.15 20.32
CA LEU A 52 -5.40 7.17 21.19
C LEU A 52 -4.37 6.34 21.98
N ASP A 53 -3.23 6.00 21.36
CA ASP A 53 -2.17 5.26 22.06
C ASP A 53 -1.33 6.16 22.98
N LEU A 54 -0.99 7.39 22.55
CA LEU A 54 -0.20 8.33 23.35
C LEU A 54 -0.95 8.95 24.53
N SER A 55 -2.29 8.90 24.53
CA SER A 55 -3.10 9.32 25.68
C SER A 55 -2.94 8.33 26.83
N THR A 56 -2.84 8.81 28.06
CA THR A 56 -2.80 8.00 29.28
C THR A 56 -3.99 8.31 30.16
N ASP A 57 -4.16 7.54 31.23
CA ASP A 57 -5.17 7.74 32.28
C ASP A 57 -5.15 9.15 32.93
N SER A 58 -4.03 9.87 32.75
CA SER A 58 -3.70 11.14 33.37
C SER A 58 -3.36 12.25 32.37
N LYS A 59 -2.93 11.91 31.15
CA LYS A 59 -2.53 12.86 30.11
C LYS A 59 -3.34 12.64 28.84
N ARG A 60 -4.13 13.64 28.48
CA ARG A 60 -4.87 13.64 27.21
C ARG A 60 -4.00 14.14 26.07
N GLN A 61 -4.04 13.44 24.95
CA GLN A 61 -3.48 13.89 23.68
C GLN A 61 -4.54 13.71 22.59
N SER A 62 -4.60 14.60 21.61
CA SER A 62 -5.59 14.54 20.54
C SER A 62 -5.01 15.15 19.26
N PRO A 63 -5.51 14.74 18.08
CA PRO A 63 -5.17 15.42 16.84
C PRO A 63 -5.80 16.82 16.79
N ASN A 64 -5.32 17.65 15.87
CA ASN A 64 -5.83 19.00 15.63
C ASN A 64 -7.05 18.99 14.68
N PHE A 65 -7.93 18.01 14.82
CA PHE A 65 -9.19 17.93 14.08
C PHE A 65 -10.22 17.11 14.86
N ASP A 66 -11.50 17.40 14.63
CA ASP A 66 -12.62 16.69 15.23
C ASP A 66 -12.99 15.47 14.40
N TYR A 67 -13.29 14.36 15.06
CA TYR A 67 -13.63 13.10 14.40
C TYR A 67 -14.57 12.24 15.23
N ASN A 68 -15.23 11.31 14.55
CA ASN A 68 -15.85 10.14 15.15
C ASN A 68 -15.32 8.89 14.42
N ILE A 69 -14.98 7.84 15.17
CA ILE A 69 -14.55 6.57 14.61
C ILE A 69 -15.27 5.44 15.32
N VAL A 70 -15.79 4.50 14.54
CA VAL A 70 -16.42 3.26 15.00
C VAL A 70 -15.59 2.10 14.48
N TYR A 71 -15.19 1.22 15.38
CA TYR A 71 -14.44 0.02 15.02
C TYR A 71 -14.77 -1.13 15.95
N LYS A 72 -14.71 -2.34 15.40
CA LYS A 72 -14.83 -3.59 16.13
C LYS A 72 -13.45 -4.14 16.48
N ILE A 73 -13.26 -4.54 17.73
CA ILE A 73 -12.07 -5.29 18.16
C ILE A 73 -12.51 -6.44 19.05
N GLN A 74 -12.09 -7.66 18.68
CA GLN A 74 -12.63 -8.89 19.25
C GLN A 74 -14.18 -8.89 19.18
N ASN A 75 -14.85 -8.96 20.33
CA ASN A 75 -16.31 -8.93 20.44
C ASN A 75 -16.86 -7.55 20.84
N ASN A 76 -16.03 -6.51 20.85
CA ASN A 76 -16.41 -5.17 21.32
C ASN A 76 -16.54 -4.20 20.13
N VAL A 77 -17.62 -3.44 20.11
CA VAL A 77 -17.78 -2.26 19.24
C VAL A 77 -17.37 -1.03 20.01
N ILE A 78 -16.38 -0.32 19.49
CA ILE A 78 -15.80 0.87 20.12
C ILE A 78 -16.20 2.08 19.29
N ASN A 79 -16.84 3.06 19.92
CA ASN A 79 -17.18 4.33 19.30
C ASN A 79 -16.44 5.45 20.05
N VAL A 80 -15.55 6.14 19.36
CA VAL A 80 -14.75 7.23 19.91
C VAL A 80 -15.05 8.51 19.16
N THR A 81 -15.58 9.50 19.87
CA THR A 81 -15.77 10.88 19.38
C THR A 81 -14.74 11.78 20.05
N CYS A 82 -13.97 12.52 19.24
CA CYS A 82 -13.08 13.58 19.69
C CYS A 82 -13.57 14.93 19.17
N GLN A 83 -13.92 15.84 20.07
CA GLN A 83 -14.37 17.20 19.75
C GLN A 83 -13.61 18.23 20.58
N LYS A 84 -12.93 19.17 19.94
CA LYS A 84 -12.09 20.19 20.57
C LYS A 84 -11.13 19.58 21.60
N GLY A 85 -10.56 18.43 21.26
CA GLY A 85 -9.65 17.66 22.10
C GLY A 85 -10.29 16.94 23.29
N ASN A 86 -11.62 16.85 23.39
CA ASN A 86 -12.32 16.07 24.42
C ASN A 86 -12.84 14.76 23.84
N TYR A 87 -12.70 13.67 24.60
CA TYR A 87 -13.13 12.33 24.21
C TYR A 87 -14.47 11.96 24.84
N VAL A 88 -15.38 11.44 24.01
CA VAL A 88 -16.55 10.66 24.41
C VAL A 88 -16.35 9.25 23.87
N ILE A 89 -16.41 8.25 24.75
CA ILE A 89 -16.04 6.87 24.43
C ILE A 89 -17.19 5.96 24.84
N LEU A 90 -17.68 5.17 23.89
CA LEU A 90 -18.68 4.13 24.11
C LEU A 90 -18.06 2.78 23.75
N VAL A 91 -18.32 1.77 24.57
CA VAL A 91 -17.97 0.37 24.31
C VAL A 91 -19.27 -0.43 24.39
N ASN A 92 -19.71 -1.03 23.28
CA ASN A 92 -21.00 -1.69 23.16
C ASN A 92 -22.15 -0.80 23.65
N ASP A 93 -22.18 0.45 23.19
CA ASP A 93 -23.12 1.52 23.58
C ASP A 93 -23.06 1.97 25.06
N GLU A 94 -22.16 1.40 25.87
CA GLU A 94 -21.96 1.81 27.26
C GLU A 94 -20.83 2.84 27.39
N LYS A 95 -21.14 3.97 28.03
CA LYS A 95 -20.19 5.08 28.21
C LYS A 95 -19.04 4.68 29.15
N GLN A 96 -17.81 4.84 28.66
CA GLN A 96 -16.60 4.59 29.42
C GLN A 96 -16.03 5.88 30.03
N THR A 97 -15.32 5.75 31.15
CA THR A 97 -14.54 6.87 31.70
C THR A 97 -13.24 7.03 30.93
N PHE A 98 -12.79 8.28 30.75
CA PHE A 98 -11.51 8.59 30.13
C PHE A 98 -10.36 7.83 30.83
N LYS A 99 -10.33 7.87 32.16
CA LYS A 99 -9.28 7.24 32.96
C LYS A 99 -9.21 5.72 32.72
N TYR A 100 -10.36 5.03 32.69
CA TYR A 100 -10.39 3.60 32.46
C TYR A 100 -9.95 3.26 31.04
N PHE A 101 -10.52 3.90 30.01
CA PHE A 101 -10.22 3.56 28.62
C PHE A 101 -8.75 3.74 28.23
N PHE A 102 -8.06 4.72 28.83
CA PHE A 102 -6.63 4.96 28.61
C PHE A 102 -5.72 4.30 29.65
N SER A 103 -6.25 3.37 30.45
CA SER A 103 -5.44 2.47 31.28
C SER A 103 -4.79 1.37 30.44
N ASP A 104 -3.69 0.79 30.91
CA ASP A 104 -2.98 -0.27 30.17
C ASP A 104 -3.86 -1.50 29.92
N GLU A 105 -4.71 -1.86 30.88
CA GLU A 105 -5.67 -2.97 30.77
C GLU A 105 -6.69 -2.72 29.65
N ALA A 106 -7.31 -1.54 29.64
CA ALA A 106 -8.33 -1.21 28.65
C ALA A 106 -7.73 -1.03 27.25
N LYS A 107 -6.51 -0.47 27.15
CA LYS A 107 -5.79 -0.38 25.87
C LYS A 107 -5.53 -1.74 25.26
N ALA A 108 -5.13 -2.73 26.06
CA ALA A 108 -4.91 -4.09 25.59
C ALA A 108 -6.18 -4.76 25.06
N LYS A 109 -7.36 -4.34 25.54
CA LYS A 109 -8.67 -4.92 25.16
C LYS A 109 -9.38 -4.17 24.04
N TYR A 110 -9.24 -2.84 24.00
CA TYR A 110 -10.08 -1.96 23.17
C TYR A 110 -9.32 -1.20 22.09
N GLN A 111 -8.00 -1.33 21.99
CA GLN A 111 -7.22 -0.67 20.93
C GLN A 111 -6.44 -1.71 20.12
N PRO A 112 -6.12 -1.41 18.84
CA PRO A 112 -5.34 -2.34 18.04
C PRO A 112 -4.01 -2.63 18.73
N LYS A 113 -3.52 -3.87 18.64
CA LYS A 113 -2.17 -4.19 19.08
C LYS A 113 -1.14 -3.48 18.22
N TYR A 114 -1.40 -3.42 16.91
CA TYR A 114 -0.54 -2.73 15.97
C TYR A 114 -1.29 -1.93 14.92
N VAL A 115 -0.67 -0.82 14.50
CA VAL A 115 -1.02 -0.02 13.34
C VAL A 115 0.22 0.06 12.46
N PHE A 116 0.22 -0.73 11.38
CA PHE A 116 1.29 -0.78 10.39
C PHE A 116 0.98 0.16 9.25
N THR A 117 1.99 0.88 8.78
CA THR A 117 1.84 1.77 7.64
C THR A 117 3.00 1.62 6.68
N TYR A 118 2.67 1.36 5.42
CA TYR A 118 3.60 1.40 4.30
C TYR A 118 3.22 2.52 3.33
N TYR A 119 4.21 3.26 2.82
CA TYR A 119 4.04 4.29 1.80
C TYR A 119 5.17 4.14 0.78
N SER A 120 4.82 4.03 -0.50
CA SER A 120 5.80 3.91 -1.60
C SER A 120 6.34 5.24 -2.10
N GLY A 121 5.69 6.37 -1.78
CA GLY A 121 6.09 7.67 -2.29
C GLY A 121 7.39 8.22 -1.68
N LEU A 122 7.98 9.20 -2.37
CA LEU A 122 9.28 9.80 -2.01
C LEU A 122 9.25 10.70 -0.75
N SER A 123 8.05 11.06 -0.27
CA SER A 123 7.90 11.99 0.85
C SER A 123 8.07 11.29 2.20
N ASN A 124 8.82 11.93 3.11
CA ASN A 124 8.91 11.47 4.50
C ASN A 124 7.74 11.96 5.38
N LYS A 125 6.74 12.64 4.82
CA LYS A 125 5.66 13.28 5.60
C LYS A 125 4.93 12.32 6.54
N LEU A 126 4.59 11.11 6.09
CA LEU A 126 3.91 10.13 6.93
C LEU A 126 4.82 9.57 8.04
N LYS A 127 6.12 9.46 7.77
CA LYS A 127 7.11 8.91 8.71
C LYS A 127 7.20 9.71 10.01
N GLU A 128 7.08 11.04 9.93
CA GLU A 128 7.21 11.93 11.09
C GLU A 128 6.16 11.65 12.17
N HIS A 129 4.98 11.17 11.77
CA HIS A 129 3.91 10.84 12.71
C HIS A 129 4.27 9.69 13.67
N PHE A 130 5.27 8.89 13.33
CA PHE A 130 5.69 7.71 14.09
C PHE A 130 6.87 7.98 15.05
N TRP A 131 7.47 9.17 15.01
CA TRP A 131 8.66 9.48 15.82
C TRP A 131 8.43 9.33 17.32
N ASP A 132 7.28 9.72 17.86
CA ASP A 132 6.98 9.58 19.30
C ASP A 132 7.03 8.12 19.74
N HIS A 133 6.40 7.22 18.98
CA HIS A 133 6.37 5.78 19.28
C HIS A 133 7.75 5.15 19.11
N GLN A 134 8.49 5.56 18.07
CA GLN A 134 9.85 5.09 17.84
C GLN A 134 10.81 5.54 18.95
N ASN A 135 10.72 6.80 19.40
CA ASN A 135 11.53 7.34 20.49
C ASN A 135 11.18 6.69 21.83
N ASN A 136 9.88 6.51 22.13
CA ASN A 136 9.43 5.83 23.34
C ASN A 136 9.93 4.38 23.39
N PHE A 137 9.89 3.69 22.26
CA PHE A 137 10.44 2.34 22.12
C PHE A 137 11.95 2.33 22.33
N TYR A 138 12.69 3.19 21.60
CA TYR A 138 14.14 3.33 21.70
C TYR A 138 14.60 3.58 23.15
N ASN A 139 13.98 4.52 23.85
CA ASN A 139 14.33 4.87 25.22
C ASN A 139 14.09 3.74 26.23
N LYS A 140 13.26 2.74 25.90
CA LYS A 140 13.05 1.54 26.72
C LYS A 140 14.14 0.50 26.47
N ILE A 141 14.43 0.20 25.21
CA ILE A 141 15.32 -0.92 24.83
C ILE A 141 16.81 -0.69 25.12
N ILE A 142 17.24 0.56 25.29
CA ILE A 142 18.65 0.92 25.56
C ILE A 142 19.04 0.87 27.04
N LYS A 143 18.10 0.55 27.94
CA LYS A 143 18.38 0.52 29.38
C LYS A 143 19.02 -0.80 29.77
N GLU A 144 19.97 -0.76 30.70
CA GLU A 144 20.70 -1.93 31.20
C GLU A 144 19.80 -2.94 31.93
N ASP A 145 18.76 -2.45 32.63
CA ASP A 145 17.79 -3.25 33.36
C ASP A 145 16.64 -3.79 32.50
N PHE A 146 16.67 -3.54 31.18
CA PHE A 146 15.63 -3.98 30.27
C PHE A 146 15.54 -5.51 30.24
N LYS A 147 14.35 -6.04 30.53
CA LYS A 147 14.06 -7.47 30.40
C LYS A 147 13.31 -7.73 29.10
N ASP A 148 13.71 -8.76 28.37
CA ASP A 148 13.04 -9.16 27.11
C ASP A 148 11.53 -9.45 27.32
N THR A 149 11.15 -9.90 28.53
CA THR A 149 9.75 -10.10 28.94
C THR A 149 8.95 -8.82 29.15
N GLU A 150 9.59 -7.65 29.26
CA GLU A 150 8.88 -6.35 29.39
C GLU A 150 8.33 -5.86 28.05
N LEU A 151 8.60 -6.58 26.96
CA LEU A 151 8.31 -6.15 25.61
C LEU A 151 7.83 -7.34 24.77
N ASP A 152 6.64 -7.85 25.13
CA ASP A 152 5.97 -8.95 24.43
C ASP A 152 5.78 -8.68 22.91
N SER A 153 5.71 -7.41 22.48
CA SER A 153 5.24 -7.03 21.13
C SER A 153 6.14 -6.03 20.38
N LEU A 154 5.96 -5.84 19.07
CA LEU A 154 6.56 -4.71 18.33
C LEU A 154 6.04 -3.36 18.89
N ARG A 155 6.60 -2.23 18.44
CA ARG A 155 5.97 -0.93 18.71
C ARG A 155 4.57 -0.89 18.08
N LYS A 156 3.60 -0.32 18.80
CA LYS A 156 2.20 -0.28 18.38
C LYS A 156 1.99 0.47 17.07
N LEU A 157 2.53 1.68 16.92
CA LEU A 157 2.57 2.37 15.63
C LEU A 157 3.89 2.10 14.92
N PHE A 158 3.83 1.46 13.76
CA PHE A 158 4.99 1.00 13.03
C PHE A 158 5.01 1.51 11.58
N TYR A 159 5.92 2.44 11.29
CA TYR A 159 6.20 2.87 9.92
C TYR A 159 7.16 1.91 9.24
N VAL A 160 6.75 1.38 8.09
CA VAL A 160 7.53 0.44 7.30
C VAL A 160 8.54 1.17 6.43
N GLN A 161 9.77 0.65 6.37
CA GLN A 161 10.87 1.19 5.58
C GLN A 161 11.58 0.07 4.83
N LEU A 162 12.25 0.43 3.74
CA LEU A 162 13.01 -0.51 2.92
C LEU A 162 14.06 -1.30 3.72
N VAL A 163 14.66 -0.73 4.77
CA VAL A 163 15.62 -1.45 5.63
C VAL A 163 15.01 -2.70 6.28
N HIS A 164 13.70 -2.69 6.54
CA HIS A 164 13.02 -3.85 7.13
C HIS A 164 12.98 -5.04 6.17
N SER A 165 13.05 -4.82 4.85
CA SER A 165 13.12 -5.91 3.86
C SER A 165 14.33 -6.83 4.06
N TYR A 166 15.46 -6.28 4.51
CA TYR A 166 16.65 -7.05 4.86
C TYR A 166 16.36 -7.96 6.06
N PHE A 167 15.77 -7.42 7.12
CA PHE A 167 15.48 -8.18 8.34
C PHE A 167 14.40 -9.23 8.13
N VAL A 168 13.38 -8.87 7.36
CA VAL A 168 12.36 -9.77 6.85
C VAL A 168 13.02 -10.93 6.11
N LEU A 169 13.87 -10.66 5.11
CA LEU A 169 14.54 -11.71 4.35
C LEU A 169 15.28 -12.68 5.26
N LEU A 170 16.03 -12.17 6.23
CA LEU A 170 16.73 -13.01 7.20
C LEU A 170 15.74 -13.93 7.95
N ALA A 171 14.63 -13.39 8.44
CA ALA A 171 13.62 -14.18 9.15
C ALA A 171 12.91 -15.23 8.28
N TYR A 172 12.86 -15.06 6.95
CA TYR A 172 12.35 -16.11 6.06
C TYR A 172 13.26 -17.35 6.03
N PHE A 173 14.57 -17.18 6.23
CA PHE A 173 15.54 -18.27 6.16
C PHE A 173 15.82 -18.95 7.51
N THR A 174 15.28 -18.41 8.60
CA THR A 174 15.46 -18.93 9.96
C THR A 174 14.42 -19.98 10.34
N HIS A 175 13.19 -19.87 9.85
CA HIS A 175 12.11 -20.84 10.08
C HIS A 175 11.58 -21.40 8.75
N GLU A 176 11.61 -22.72 8.58
CA GLU A 176 11.16 -23.42 7.36
C GLU A 176 9.63 -23.53 7.27
N GLU A 177 8.94 -22.39 7.31
CA GLU A 177 7.52 -22.36 6.95
C GLU A 177 7.37 -22.56 5.45
N LYS A 178 6.63 -23.60 5.06
CA LYS A 178 6.47 -24.01 3.65
C LYS A 178 6.01 -22.86 2.75
N GLU A 179 4.98 -22.13 3.16
CA GLU A 179 4.42 -20.98 2.42
C GLU A 179 5.45 -19.87 2.18
N SER A 180 6.35 -19.70 3.14
CA SER A 180 7.39 -18.66 3.09
C SER A 180 8.50 -19.02 2.12
N LEU A 181 8.91 -20.29 2.10
CA LEU A 181 9.84 -20.81 1.11
C LEU A 181 9.22 -20.82 -0.29
N GLU A 182 7.95 -21.22 -0.42
CA GLU A 182 7.21 -21.15 -1.68
C GLU A 182 7.14 -19.71 -2.21
N PHE A 183 6.83 -18.73 -1.37
CA PHE A 183 6.85 -17.33 -1.76
C PHE A 183 8.23 -16.88 -2.27
N LEU A 184 9.31 -17.20 -1.53
CA LEU A 184 10.67 -16.86 -1.96
C LEU A 184 11.04 -17.54 -3.29
N HIS A 185 10.74 -18.83 -3.44
CA HIS A 185 11.14 -19.62 -4.61
C HIS A 185 10.31 -19.33 -5.86
N GLU A 186 8.98 -19.23 -5.71
CA GLU A 186 8.06 -19.10 -6.84
C GLU A 186 7.82 -17.66 -7.26
N VAL A 187 7.81 -16.72 -6.30
CA VAL A 187 7.52 -15.30 -6.60
C VAL A 187 8.82 -14.52 -6.77
N LEU A 188 9.72 -14.58 -5.77
CA LEU A 188 10.96 -13.79 -5.80
C LEU A 188 12.13 -14.48 -6.49
N ASN A 189 12.01 -15.77 -6.84
CA ASN A 189 13.08 -16.61 -7.39
C ASN A 189 14.35 -16.65 -6.52
N ILE A 190 14.21 -16.49 -5.21
CA ILE A 190 15.29 -16.56 -4.23
C ILE A 190 15.36 -18.00 -3.70
N MET A 191 16.49 -18.67 -3.92
CA MET A 191 16.67 -20.08 -3.59
C MET A 191 17.40 -20.29 -2.25
N ASP A 192 18.43 -19.49 -1.97
CA ASP A 192 19.18 -19.61 -0.72
C ASP A 192 19.87 -18.29 -0.32
N ILE A 193 20.33 -18.19 0.93
CA ILE A 193 21.27 -17.17 1.38
C ILE A 193 22.69 -17.73 1.31
N GLU A 194 23.55 -17.05 0.54
CA GLU A 194 24.97 -17.39 0.47
C GLU A 194 25.75 -16.79 1.66
N SER A 195 25.52 -15.52 1.98
CA SER A 195 26.23 -14.85 3.07
C SER A 195 25.55 -13.57 3.52
N ILE A 196 25.90 -13.14 4.73
CA ILE A 196 25.42 -11.90 5.33
C ILE A 196 26.62 -11.18 5.93
N LEU A 197 26.81 -9.92 5.56
CA LEU A 197 27.80 -9.04 6.16
C LEU A 197 27.07 -7.91 6.89
N PHE A 198 27.20 -7.90 8.22
CA PHE A 198 26.80 -6.77 9.04
C PHE A 198 27.97 -5.80 9.15
N ILE A 199 27.75 -4.57 8.70
CA ILE A 199 28.68 -3.47 8.85
C ILE A 199 28.10 -2.57 9.95
N LEU A 200 28.74 -2.61 11.11
CA LEU A 200 28.38 -1.81 12.26
C LEU A 200 29.25 -0.56 12.33
N LYS A 201 28.74 0.51 12.93
CA LYS A 201 29.48 1.74 13.21
C LYS A 201 29.23 2.23 14.62
N MET A 202 30.23 2.93 15.18
CA MET A 202 30.05 3.62 16.45
C MET A 202 28.96 4.69 16.31
N PRO A 203 27.92 4.65 17.15
CA PRO A 203 26.88 5.65 17.16
C PRO A 203 27.31 6.87 17.99
N SER A 204 26.81 8.06 17.64
CA SER A 204 27.18 9.31 18.31
C SER A 204 26.84 9.36 19.80
N TRP A 205 25.83 8.60 20.25
CA TRP A 205 25.51 8.51 21.69
C TRP A 205 26.61 7.81 22.51
N ALA A 206 27.49 7.04 21.86
CA ALA A 206 28.56 6.31 22.53
C ALA A 206 29.82 7.16 22.78
N ASP A 207 29.98 8.31 22.10
CA ASP A 207 31.22 9.13 22.11
C ASP A 207 31.75 9.47 23.50
N ASN A 208 30.85 9.71 24.45
CA ASN A 208 31.24 10.01 25.84
C ASN A 208 31.33 8.76 26.72
N LYS A 209 30.44 7.78 26.52
CA LYS A 209 30.43 6.56 27.33
C LYS A 209 31.67 5.70 27.07
N ILE A 210 32.11 5.64 25.82
CA ILE A 210 33.26 4.82 25.41
C ILE A 210 34.58 5.27 26.05
N LYS A 211 34.70 6.53 26.46
CA LYS A 211 35.90 7.05 27.15
C LYS A 211 36.19 6.32 28.46
N ASN A 212 35.15 5.81 29.12
CA ASN A 212 35.28 5.06 30.38
C ASN A 212 35.55 3.57 30.17
N ASN A 213 35.31 3.05 28.95
CA ASN A 213 35.52 1.66 28.60
C ASN A 213 36.03 1.52 27.15
N PRO A 214 37.24 2.06 26.85
CA PRO A 214 37.70 2.25 25.47
C PRO A 214 37.88 0.96 24.67
N ASP A 215 37.98 -0.18 25.36
CA ASP A 215 38.19 -1.50 24.76
C ASP A 215 36.88 -2.23 24.42
N ASP A 216 35.71 -1.66 24.75
CA ASP A 216 34.43 -2.27 24.39
C ASP A 216 34.14 -2.15 22.90
N ILE A 217 34.32 -3.26 22.20
CA ILE A 217 34.11 -3.42 20.75
C ILE A 217 32.69 -3.10 20.28
N PHE A 218 31.70 -3.11 21.19
CA PHE A 218 30.31 -2.75 20.89
C PHE A 218 29.91 -1.37 21.42
N TRP A 219 30.90 -0.54 21.71
CA TRP A 219 30.73 0.86 22.04
C TRP A 219 29.78 1.13 23.22
N THR A 220 29.85 0.32 24.29
CA THR A 220 28.97 0.41 25.47
C THR A 220 27.48 0.22 25.15
N ALA A 221 27.16 -0.51 24.09
CA ALA A 221 25.79 -0.94 23.83
C ALA A 221 25.29 -1.85 24.96
N GLU A 222 24.08 -1.56 25.44
CA GLU A 222 23.40 -2.22 26.57
C GLU A 222 22.00 -2.68 26.15
N GLY A 223 21.27 -3.32 27.07
CA GLY A 223 19.87 -3.72 26.88
C GLY A 223 19.69 -4.78 25.81
N LEU A 224 18.62 -4.66 25.01
CA LEU A 224 18.21 -5.69 24.03
C LEU A 224 19.25 -5.92 22.92
N VAL A 225 20.10 -4.93 22.64
CA VAL A 225 21.04 -4.98 21.51
C VAL A 225 22.31 -5.75 21.87
N ARG A 226 22.74 -5.72 23.14
CA ARG A 226 24.03 -6.31 23.54
C ARG A 226 24.11 -7.83 23.29
N PRO A 227 23.12 -8.65 23.71
CA PRO A 227 23.16 -10.09 23.46
C PRO A 227 23.18 -10.43 21.96
N PHE A 228 22.46 -9.65 21.14
CA PHE A 228 22.47 -9.82 19.69
C PHE A 228 23.87 -9.62 19.11
N LEU A 229 24.55 -8.55 19.49
CA LEU A 229 25.90 -8.22 18.99
C LEU A 229 26.94 -9.27 19.42
N GLU A 230 26.87 -9.73 20.67
CA GLU A 230 27.76 -10.76 21.19
C GLU A 230 27.59 -12.08 20.44
N LYS A 231 26.35 -12.51 20.22
CA LYS A 231 26.08 -13.73 19.46
C LYS A 231 26.51 -13.58 17.99
N LEU A 232 26.26 -12.42 17.39
CA LEU A 232 26.68 -12.14 16.02
C LEU A 232 28.21 -12.17 15.88
N TRP A 233 28.95 -11.66 16.86
CA TRP A 233 30.41 -11.74 16.92
C TRP A 233 30.90 -13.18 17.03
N GLU A 234 30.33 -13.97 17.94
CA GLU A 234 30.67 -15.38 18.13
C GLU A 234 30.54 -16.19 16.83
N LEU A 235 29.48 -15.93 16.07
CA LEU A 235 29.18 -16.63 14.82
C LEU A 235 29.93 -16.09 13.60
N SER A 236 30.54 -14.90 13.72
CA SER A 236 31.18 -14.22 12.62
C SER A 236 32.50 -14.88 12.23
N LEU A 237 32.68 -15.12 10.93
CA LEU A 237 33.95 -15.57 10.38
C LEU A 237 34.92 -14.40 10.30
N ALA A 238 35.96 -14.43 11.14
CA ALA A 238 37.02 -13.42 11.20
C ALA A 238 36.49 -11.97 11.33
N PRO A 239 35.94 -11.59 12.49
CA PRO A 239 35.53 -10.21 12.77
C PRO A 239 36.65 -9.21 12.47
N ILE A 240 36.32 -8.10 11.81
CA ILE A 240 37.28 -7.04 11.48
C ILE A 240 36.84 -5.74 12.13
N TYR A 241 37.69 -5.18 12.97
CA TYR A 241 37.53 -3.83 13.49
C TYR A 241 38.44 -2.89 12.69
N ASN A 242 37.90 -1.79 12.18
CA ASN A 242 38.64 -0.85 11.33
C ASN A 242 38.18 0.59 11.55
N ASP A 243 39.14 1.50 11.69
CA ASP A 243 38.88 2.95 11.70
C ASP A 243 39.11 3.45 10.26
N GLU A 244 38.05 3.87 9.56
CA GLU A 244 38.13 4.28 8.16
C GLU A 244 37.43 5.59 7.84
N LYS A 245 37.92 6.28 6.80
CA LYS A 245 37.27 7.46 6.23
C LYS A 245 36.15 7.05 5.29
N VAL A 246 34.94 7.42 5.66
CA VAL A 246 33.72 7.08 4.93
C VAL A 246 33.19 8.34 4.27
N LYS A 247 32.90 8.23 2.97
CA LYS A 247 32.20 9.29 2.25
C LYS A 247 30.73 9.31 2.67
N VAL A 248 30.30 10.38 3.34
CA VAL A 248 28.91 10.57 3.81
C VAL A 248 28.09 11.41 2.83
N ASP A 249 28.74 12.30 2.09
CA ASP A 249 28.15 13.09 1.00
C ASP A 249 29.17 13.29 -0.14
N PHE A 250 28.76 13.89 -1.26
CA PHE A 250 29.60 14.12 -2.43
C PHE A 250 30.95 14.79 -2.10
N ALA A 251 30.94 15.73 -1.14
CA ALA A 251 32.11 16.47 -0.70
C ALA A 251 32.56 16.13 0.75
N GLU A 252 31.80 15.33 1.48
CA GLU A 252 32.02 15.13 2.93
C GLU A 252 32.49 13.71 3.23
N THR A 253 33.54 13.63 4.06
CA THR A 253 34.04 12.37 4.61
C THR A 253 34.10 12.45 6.12
N GLU A 254 33.73 11.37 6.79
CA GLU A 254 33.75 11.22 8.24
C GLU A 254 34.65 10.04 8.63
N ASP A 255 35.50 10.22 9.64
CA ASP A 255 36.22 9.11 10.27
C ASP A 255 35.23 8.27 11.07
N GLN A 256 35.01 7.01 10.66
CA GLN A 256 34.09 6.10 11.33
C GLN A 256 34.82 4.88 11.87
N LYS A 257 34.56 4.60 13.14
CA LYS A 257 34.90 3.32 13.80
C LYS A 257 33.92 2.25 13.33
N ARG A 258 34.39 1.22 12.65
CA ARG A 258 33.55 0.18 12.03
C ARG A 258 33.93 -1.22 12.48
N LEU A 259 32.89 -2.05 12.56
CA LEU A 259 33.00 -3.47 12.87
C LEU A 259 32.28 -4.28 11.79
N TYR A 260 32.99 -5.22 11.19
CA TYR A 260 32.50 -6.09 10.12
C TYR A 260 32.31 -7.50 10.66
N LEU A 261 31.06 -7.98 10.62
CA LEU A 261 30.67 -9.29 11.11
C LEU A 261 30.06 -10.10 9.96
N PHE A 262 30.73 -11.17 9.56
CA PHE A 262 30.38 -11.97 8.39
C PHE A 262 29.81 -13.34 8.78
N LEU A 263 28.57 -13.62 8.40
CA LEU A 263 27.95 -14.92 8.53
C LEU A 263 27.96 -15.65 7.17
N LYS A 264 28.43 -16.90 7.19
CA LYS A 264 28.49 -17.76 6.00
C LYS A 264 27.26 -18.66 5.94
N GLY A 265 26.39 -18.40 4.96
CA GLY A 265 25.21 -19.22 4.65
C GLY A 265 24.08 -19.15 5.67
N LYS A 266 22.97 -19.83 5.34
CA LYS A 266 21.77 -19.92 6.20
C LYS A 266 22.00 -20.66 7.52
N ASP A 267 22.94 -21.58 7.61
CA ASP A 267 23.14 -22.39 8.81
C ASP A 267 23.58 -21.54 10.01
N LYS A 268 24.50 -20.59 9.77
CA LYS A 268 24.92 -19.62 10.80
C LYS A 268 23.82 -18.63 11.15
N LEU A 269 23.00 -18.24 10.18
CA LEU A 269 21.80 -17.44 10.44
C LEU A 269 20.79 -18.18 11.31
N ARG A 270 20.60 -19.50 11.09
CA ARG A 270 19.73 -20.34 11.92
C ARG A 270 20.26 -20.46 13.34
N GLU A 271 21.56 -20.65 13.51
CA GLU A 271 22.21 -20.66 14.83
C GLU A 271 22.01 -19.34 15.59
N LEU A 272 22.09 -18.20 14.89
CA LEU A 272 21.75 -16.89 15.45
C LEU A 272 20.26 -16.82 15.84
N ALA A 273 19.37 -17.33 15.00
CA ALA A 273 17.94 -17.29 15.27
C ALA A 273 17.50 -18.18 16.44
N GLN A 274 18.19 -19.29 16.68
CA GLN A 274 17.91 -20.20 17.79
C GLN A 274 18.11 -19.58 19.17
N THR A 275 18.82 -18.46 19.28
CA THR A 275 18.91 -17.71 20.55
C THR A 275 17.66 -16.89 20.85
N TYR A 276 16.72 -16.82 19.90
CA TYR A 276 15.47 -16.08 20.03
C TYR A 276 14.28 -17.04 20.04
N THR A 277 13.26 -16.69 20.80
CA THR A 277 12.05 -17.52 20.97
C THR A 277 11.17 -17.57 19.71
N SER A 278 11.30 -16.58 18.83
CA SER A 278 10.49 -16.44 17.62
C SER A 278 11.17 -15.58 16.56
N ASN A 279 10.67 -15.66 15.33
CA ASN A 279 11.02 -14.76 14.24
C ASN A 279 10.80 -13.27 14.60
N THR A 280 9.71 -12.97 15.31
CA THR A 280 9.41 -11.62 15.77
C THR A 280 10.46 -11.13 16.78
N ALA A 281 10.95 -11.99 17.67
CA ALA A 281 12.02 -11.64 18.62
C ALA A 281 13.36 -11.34 17.92
N LEU A 282 13.74 -12.15 16.91
CA LEU A 282 14.92 -11.85 16.10
C LEU A 282 14.75 -10.54 15.31
N PHE A 283 13.59 -10.31 14.71
CA PHE A 283 13.28 -9.06 14.01
C PHE A 283 13.40 -7.85 14.95
N LYS A 284 12.87 -7.94 16.17
CA LYS A 284 13.01 -6.90 17.20
C LYS A 284 14.48 -6.60 17.52
N ALA A 285 15.33 -7.62 17.64
CA ALA A 285 16.75 -7.42 17.92
C ALA A 285 17.47 -6.69 16.77
N LEU A 286 17.23 -7.12 15.53
CA LEU A 286 17.76 -6.48 14.31
C LEU A 286 17.31 -5.02 14.21
N GLU A 287 16.01 -4.78 14.40
CA GLU A 287 15.43 -3.46 14.36
C GLU A 287 15.98 -2.56 15.48
N SER A 288 16.06 -3.08 16.70
CA SER A 288 16.60 -2.36 17.86
C SER A 288 18.04 -1.92 17.63
N THR A 289 18.84 -2.79 17.00
CA THR A 289 20.22 -2.48 16.61
C THR A 289 20.27 -1.38 15.54
N TYR A 290 19.35 -1.41 14.58
CA TYR A 290 19.21 -0.37 13.56
C TYR A 290 18.77 0.98 14.14
N ILE A 291 17.72 1.00 14.97
CA ILE A 291 17.19 2.22 15.62
C ILE A 291 18.27 2.82 16.52
N SER A 292 19.08 1.99 17.19
CA SER A 292 20.23 2.40 18.00
C SER A 292 21.41 2.94 17.19
N LYS A 293 21.27 3.08 15.86
CA LYS A 293 22.28 3.64 14.95
C LYS A 293 23.59 2.85 14.88
N LEU A 294 23.57 1.60 15.35
CA LEU A 294 24.72 0.70 15.33
C LEU A 294 24.91 0.04 13.97
N ILE A 295 23.84 -0.25 13.23
CA ILE A 295 23.92 -0.79 11.86
C ILE A 295 24.21 0.36 10.88
N ALA A 296 25.36 0.31 10.22
CA ALA A 296 25.68 1.18 9.09
C ALA A 296 25.08 0.60 7.79
N GLU A 297 25.27 -0.70 7.57
CA GLU A 297 24.81 -1.40 6.38
C GLU A 297 24.67 -2.91 6.67
N VAL A 298 23.71 -3.56 6.02
CA VAL A 298 23.66 -5.03 5.93
C VAL A 298 23.77 -5.42 4.46
N ARG A 299 24.73 -6.27 4.12
CA ARG A 299 24.87 -6.83 2.77
C ARG A 299 24.51 -8.29 2.80
N ILE A 300 23.40 -8.65 2.17
CA ILE A 300 22.95 -10.03 2.06
C ILE A 300 23.21 -10.47 0.63
N LYS A 301 23.89 -11.60 0.45
CA LYS A 301 24.02 -12.28 -0.84
C LYS A 301 23.06 -13.45 -0.92
N VAL A 302 22.27 -13.48 -1.99
CA VAL A 302 21.29 -14.53 -2.24
C VAL A 302 21.58 -15.26 -3.55
N GLN A 303 21.22 -16.53 -3.59
CA GLN A 303 21.22 -17.33 -4.80
C GLN A 303 19.87 -17.21 -5.49
N LYS A 304 19.87 -16.83 -6.77
CA LYS A 304 18.65 -16.73 -7.57
C LYS A 304 18.50 -17.88 -8.55
N LYS A 305 17.26 -18.24 -8.80
CA LYS A 305 16.92 -19.20 -9.86
C LYS A 305 17.40 -18.63 -11.21
N ASN A 306 18.07 -19.46 -12.00
CA ASN A 306 18.61 -19.11 -13.32
C ASN A 306 19.68 -18.00 -13.31
N VAL A 307 20.38 -17.81 -12.19
CA VAL A 307 21.55 -16.92 -12.10
C VAL A 307 22.72 -17.73 -11.57
N ASP A 308 23.80 -17.81 -12.34
CA ASP A 308 24.98 -18.64 -12.00
C ASP A 308 25.76 -18.10 -10.80
N SER A 309 25.66 -16.80 -10.52
CA SER A 309 26.30 -16.11 -9.40
C SER A 309 25.30 -15.62 -8.37
N SER A 310 25.73 -15.49 -7.12
CA SER A 310 24.95 -14.79 -6.11
C SER A 310 24.82 -13.30 -6.44
N ILE A 311 23.67 -12.73 -6.13
CA ILE A 311 23.44 -11.30 -6.18
C ILE A 311 23.30 -10.74 -4.78
N THR A 312 23.67 -9.49 -4.60
CA THR A 312 23.41 -8.73 -3.37
C THR A 312 21.93 -8.35 -3.33
N PHE A 313 21.35 -8.26 -2.13
CA PHE A 313 19.96 -7.83 -1.94
C PHE A 313 19.65 -6.49 -2.62
N LYS A 314 20.61 -5.56 -2.63
CA LYS A 314 20.49 -4.26 -3.32
C LYS A 314 20.31 -4.38 -4.84
N GLU A 315 20.69 -5.50 -5.42
CA GLU A 315 20.58 -5.78 -6.86
C GLU A 315 19.23 -6.43 -7.22
N LEU A 316 18.37 -6.74 -6.22
CA LEU A 316 16.97 -7.09 -6.46
C LEU A 316 16.22 -5.89 -7.01
N SER A 317 15.20 -6.14 -7.85
CA SER A 317 14.38 -5.05 -8.36
C SER A 317 13.63 -4.34 -7.23
N GLU A 318 13.29 -3.06 -7.41
CA GLU A 318 12.53 -2.29 -6.41
C GLU A 318 11.19 -2.98 -6.08
N GLY A 319 10.51 -3.54 -7.08
CA GLY A 319 9.29 -4.32 -6.89
C GLY A 319 9.50 -5.59 -6.04
N GLU A 320 10.64 -6.28 -6.18
CA GLU A 320 10.98 -7.44 -5.33
C GLU A 320 11.19 -7.03 -3.88
N GLN A 321 11.96 -5.96 -3.67
CA GLN A 321 12.21 -5.44 -2.33
C GLN A 321 10.92 -4.93 -1.68
N GLN A 322 10.08 -4.22 -2.44
CA GLN A 322 8.77 -3.73 -2.00
C GLN A 322 7.84 -4.89 -1.59
N LEU A 323 7.68 -5.89 -2.47
CA LEU A 323 6.81 -7.02 -2.21
C LEU A 323 7.26 -7.81 -0.98
N LEU A 324 8.58 -8.06 -0.86
CA LEU A 324 9.14 -8.70 0.33
C LEU A 324 8.90 -7.87 1.60
N THR A 325 9.09 -6.54 1.52
CA THR A 325 8.89 -5.64 2.66
C THR A 325 7.47 -5.73 3.18
N VAL A 326 6.48 -5.56 2.29
CA VAL A 326 5.07 -5.50 2.68
C VAL A 326 4.63 -6.87 3.19
N LEU A 327 4.73 -7.91 2.35
CA LEU A 327 4.22 -9.23 2.70
C LEU A 327 4.96 -9.84 3.90
N GLY A 328 6.28 -9.69 3.94
CA GLY A 328 7.05 -10.26 5.02
C GLY A 328 6.82 -9.57 6.36
N LEU A 329 6.48 -8.28 6.38
CA LEU A 329 6.08 -7.63 7.62
C LEU A 329 4.73 -8.11 8.12
N LEU A 330 3.76 -8.31 7.21
CA LEU A 330 2.45 -8.85 7.56
C LEU A 330 2.54 -10.22 8.24
N LYS A 331 3.53 -11.02 7.84
CA LYS A 331 3.79 -12.32 8.46
C LYS A 331 4.14 -12.22 9.96
N PHE A 332 4.82 -11.17 10.41
CA PHE A 332 5.15 -11.01 11.84
C PHE A 332 3.97 -10.50 12.67
N THR A 333 2.88 -10.09 12.03
CA THR A 333 1.78 -9.33 12.63
C THR A 333 0.44 -10.02 12.44
N LYS A 334 0.43 -11.23 11.86
CA LYS A 334 -0.78 -11.93 11.41
C LYS A 334 -1.74 -12.21 12.57
N ASP A 335 -1.28 -12.61 13.74
CA ASP A 335 -2.15 -13.12 14.82
C ASP A 335 -2.61 -12.09 15.86
N GLU A 336 -2.61 -10.82 15.51
CA GLU A 336 -2.63 -9.74 16.49
C GLU A 336 -3.63 -8.70 16.02
N ASP A 337 -4.60 -8.30 16.83
CA ASP A 337 -5.65 -7.34 16.48
C ASP A 337 -5.10 -6.06 15.81
N SER A 338 -4.92 -6.07 14.49
CA SER A 338 -4.04 -5.12 13.78
C SER A 338 -4.77 -4.37 12.68
N LEU A 339 -4.29 -3.15 12.45
CA LEU A 339 -4.67 -2.32 11.31
C LEU A 339 -3.44 -2.15 10.41
N ILE A 340 -3.58 -2.50 9.14
CA ILE A 340 -2.55 -2.35 8.13
C ILE A 340 -3.02 -1.30 7.13
N LEU A 341 -2.23 -0.25 6.96
CA LEU A 341 -2.47 0.85 6.04
C LEU A 341 -1.41 0.82 4.94
N LEU A 342 -1.82 0.61 3.69
CA LEU A 342 -0.91 0.53 2.55
C LEU A 342 -1.23 1.65 1.56
N ASP A 343 -0.29 2.58 1.40
CA ASP A 343 -0.44 3.70 0.47
C ASP A 343 0.44 3.44 -0.77
N GLU A 344 -0.24 3.13 -1.88
CA GLU A 344 0.28 2.73 -3.19
C GLU A 344 1.31 1.59 -3.12
N PRO A 345 0.96 0.42 -2.56
CA PRO A 345 1.90 -0.69 -2.42
C PRO A 345 2.25 -1.40 -3.73
N ASP A 346 1.64 -0.99 -4.85
CA ASP A 346 1.77 -1.61 -6.16
C ASP A 346 2.65 -0.82 -7.16
N THR A 347 3.15 0.36 -6.81
CA THR A 347 3.85 1.30 -7.71
C THR A 347 5.02 0.71 -8.50
N HIS A 348 5.87 -0.12 -7.87
CA HIS A 348 7.06 -0.70 -8.54
C HIS A 348 6.83 -2.15 -9.01
N LEU A 349 5.60 -2.67 -8.91
CA LEU A 349 5.27 -4.03 -9.30
C LEU A 349 5.04 -4.14 -10.81
N ASN A 350 5.47 -5.27 -11.39
CA ASN A 350 5.13 -5.60 -12.77
C ASN A 350 3.63 -5.97 -12.91
N PRO A 351 3.05 -5.95 -14.12
CA PRO A 351 1.62 -6.22 -14.33
C PRO A 351 1.13 -7.56 -13.76
N ILE A 352 1.92 -8.63 -13.88
CA ILE A 352 1.56 -9.95 -13.36
C ILE A 352 1.45 -9.91 -11.83
N TRP A 353 2.37 -9.20 -11.16
CA TRP A 353 2.37 -9.07 -9.71
C TRP A 353 1.28 -8.13 -9.21
N LYS A 354 0.95 -7.07 -9.95
CA LYS A 354 -0.20 -6.21 -9.66
C LYS A 354 -1.51 -7.01 -9.69
N TRP A 355 -1.69 -7.80 -10.73
CA TRP A 355 -2.85 -8.69 -10.88
C TRP A 355 -2.97 -9.74 -9.75
N ARG A 356 -1.83 -10.25 -9.26
CA ARG A 356 -1.77 -11.24 -8.16
C ARG A 356 -1.59 -10.62 -6.78
N TYR A 357 -1.56 -9.29 -6.66
CA TYR A 357 -1.13 -8.63 -5.43
C TYR A 357 -2.00 -9.03 -4.22
N LEU A 358 -3.33 -9.00 -4.42
CA LEU A 358 -4.29 -9.38 -3.39
C LEU A 358 -4.23 -10.88 -3.05
N GLU A 359 -3.94 -11.74 -4.03
CA GLU A 359 -3.70 -13.18 -3.80
C GLU A 359 -2.47 -13.37 -2.90
N PHE A 360 -1.40 -12.61 -3.12
CA PHE A 360 -0.21 -12.68 -2.27
C PHE A 360 -0.48 -12.19 -0.85
N LEU A 361 -1.25 -11.12 -0.70
CA LEU A 361 -1.70 -10.64 0.62
C LEU A 361 -2.52 -11.72 1.33
N ASP A 362 -3.52 -12.30 0.67
CA ASP A 362 -4.38 -13.33 1.25
C ASP A 362 -3.58 -14.57 1.69
N LYS A 363 -2.60 -15.00 0.88
CA LYS A 363 -1.75 -16.16 1.18
C LYS A 363 -0.80 -15.95 2.36
N VAL A 364 -0.16 -14.78 2.44
CA VAL A 364 0.86 -14.52 3.47
C VAL A 364 0.24 -14.17 4.82
N VAL A 365 -0.97 -13.60 4.79
CA VAL A 365 -1.68 -13.20 6.00
C VAL A 365 -2.36 -14.41 6.66
N ASP A 366 -2.69 -15.48 5.92
CA ASP A 366 -3.53 -16.61 6.38
C ASP A 366 -4.75 -16.12 7.18
N ARG A 367 -5.56 -15.31 6.48
CA ARG A 367 -6.75 -14.51 6.92
C ARG A 367 -7.11 -14.63 8.42
N PRO A 368 -6.35 -13.97 9.31
CA PRO A 368 -6.68 -13.84 10.69
C PRO A 368 -7.89 -12.92 10.73
N THR A 369 -8.99 -13.42 11.29
CA THR A 369 -10.25 -12.70 11.50
C THR A 369 -10.11 -11.40 12.33
N SER A 370 -8.90 -11.11 12.81
CA SER A 370 -8.55 -9.97 13.65
C SER A 370 -7.75 -8.88 12.95
N THR A 371 -7.47 -8.98 11.65
CA THR A 371 -6.56 -8.02 10.98
C THR A 371 -7.22 -7.35 9.77
N GLN A 372 -7.37 -6.02 9.83
CA GLN A 372 -7.92 -5.23 8.72
C GLN A 372 -6.82 -4.60 7.87
N ILE A 373 -6.96 -4.69 6.55
CA ILE A 373 -6.10 -4.06 5.55
C ILE A 373 -6.90 -2.98 4.83
N ILE A 374 -6.42 -1.74 4.92
CA ILE A 374 -6.89 -0.64 4.08
C ILE A 374 -5.74 -0.26 3.17
N LEU A 375 -5.94 -0.44 1.87
CA LEU A 375 -4.96 -0.06 0.86
C LEU A 375 -5.56 0.95 -0.10
N ASN A 376 -4.76 1.86 -0.63
CA ASN A 376 -5.15 2.63 -1.81
C ASN A 376 -4.31 2.18 -3.01
N THR A 377 -4.88 2.36 -4.20
CA THR A 377 -4.17 2.09 -5.45
C THR A 377 -4.76 2.98 -6.54
N HIS A 378 -4.01 3.13 -7.62
CA HIS A 378 -4.43 3.76 -8.85
C HIS A 378 -4.42 2.78 -10.03
N ASP A 379 -4.19 1.49 -9.77
CA ASP A 379 -3.99 0.50 -10.82
C ASP A 379 -5.23 -0.40 -11.02
N PRO A 380 -5.81 -0.44 -12.23
CA PRO A 380 -6.98 -1.26 -12.52
C PRO A 380 -6.72 -2.77 -12.36
N LEU A 381 -5.47 -3.23 -12.51
CA LEU A 381 -5.13 -4.64 -12.38
C LEU A 381 -5.24 -5.14 -10.94
N VAL A 382 -5.02 -4.27 -9.95
CA VAL A 382 -5.10 -4.62 -8.53
C VAL A 382 -6.55 -4.88 -8.11
N ILE A 383 -7.50 -4.11 -8.64
CA ILE A 383 -8.90 -4.19 -8.21
C ILE A 383 -9.73 -5.23 -8.97
N GLY A 384 -9.21 -5.76 -10.08
CA GLY A 384 -9.98 -6.64 -10.97
C GLY A 384 -10.42 -7.99 -10.38
N ASN A 385 -10.01 -8.31 -9.14
CA ASN A 385 -10.44 -9.50 -8.41
C ASN A 385 -11.33 -9.18 -7.20
N LEU A 386 -11.70 -7.92 -6.96
CA LEU A 386 -12.48 -7.49 -5.79
C LEU A 386 -14.00 -7.58 -6.02
N THR A 387 -14.77 -7.71 -4.94
CA THR A 387 -16.20 -7.36 -4.97
C THR A 387 -16.38 -5.86 -4.68
N LYS A 388 -17.57 -5.33 -4.94
CA LYS A 388 -17.89 -3.93 -4.67
C LYS A 388 -17.77 -3.55 -3.20
N GLU A 389 -18.08 -4.47 -2.28
CA GLU A 389 -18.02 -4.25 -0.83
C GLU A 389 -16.56 -4.01 -0.36
N GLU A 390 -15.60 -4.59 -1.07
CA GLU A 390 -14.16 -4.40 -0.82
C GLU A 390 -13.62 -3.08 -1.40
N VAL A 391 -14.43 -2.27 -2.10
CA VAL A 391 -13.99 -1.06 -2.80
C VAL A 391 -14.72 0.18 -2.29
N ARG A 392 -13.97 1.28 -2.15
CA ARG A 392 -14.51 2.62 -1.86
C ARG A 392 -13.97 3.64 -2.86
N LEU A 393 -14.88 4.27 -3.60
CA LEU A 393 -14.58 5.27 -4.63
C LEU A 393 -14.57 6.68 -4.03
N PHE A 394 -13.42 7.34 -4.08
CA PHE A 394 -13.22 8.73 -3.68
C PHE A 394 -13.42 9.63 -4.89
N ARG A 395 -14.42 10.52 -4.80
CA ARG A 395 -14.73 11.51 -5.82
C ARG A 395 -14.75 12.91 -5.23
N THR A 396 -14.48 13.90 -6.07
CA THR A 396 -14.66 15.31 -5.72
C THR A 396 -15.99 15.77 -6.28
N ALA A 397 -16.92 16.15 -5.41
CA ALA A 397 -18.21 16.72 -5.81
C ALA A 397 -18.03 18.10 -6.44
N SER A 398 -19.10 18.61 -7.07
CA SER A 398 -19.11 19.91 -7.77
C SER A 398 -18.82 21.09 -6.84
N ASP A 399 -19.12 20.97 -5.54
CA ASP A 399 -18.81 21.96 -4.51
C ASP A 399 -17.38 21.83 -3.95
N GLY A 400 -16.57 20.91 -4.49
CA GLY A 400 -15.20 20.63 -4.08
C GLY A 400 -15.07 19.72 -2.87
N LYS A 401 -16.17 19.23 -2.28
CA LYS A 401 -16.11 18.27 -1.17
C LYS A 401 -15.75 16.88 -1.67
N ILE A 402 -15.03 16.14 -0.83
CA ILE A 402 -14.73 14.73 -1.09
C ILE A 402 -15.93 13.88 -0.65
N ILE A 403 -16.45 13.08 -1.58
CA ILE A 403 -17.47 12.06 -1.33
C ILE A 403 -16.84 10.68 -1.48
N VAL A 404 -17.33 9.71 -0.70
CA VAL A 404 -16.90 8.32 -0.78
C VAL A 404 -18.11 7.42 -0.91
N GLU A 405 -18.09 6.57 -1.92
CA GLU A 405 -19.21 5.71 -2.27
C GLU A 405 -18.72 4.28 -2.52
N GLU A 406 -19.58 3.30 -2.27
CA GLU A 406 -19.42 1.95 -2.80
C GLU A 406 -19.77 1.94 -4.30
N PRO A 407 -19.01 1.22 -5.15
CA PRO A 407 -19.41 1.04 -6.54
C PRO A 407 -20.71 0.23 -6.68
N GLU A 408 -21.45 0.44 -7.75
CA GLU A 408 -22.70 -0.28 -8.03
C GLU A 408 -22.46 -1.70 -8.52
N ILE A 409 -21.34 -1.91 -9.20
CA ILE A 409 -20.96 -3.17 -9.83
C ILE A 409 -19.66 -3.72 -9.24
N ASP A 410 -19.52 -5.04 -9.29
CA ASP A 410 -18.27 -5.69 -8.94
C ASP A 410 -17.21 -5.37 -10.01
N PRO A 411 -15.97 -4.98 -9.62
CA PRO A 411 -14.88 -4.89 -10.59
C PRO A 411 -14.48 -6.29 -11.11
N ARG A 412 -14.69 -7.34 -10.31
CA ARG A 412 -14.44 -8.72 -10.72
C ARG A 412 -15.33 -9.11 -11.89
N GLY A 413 -14.69 -9.51 -12.99
CA GLY A 413 -15.36 -9.98 -14.20
C GLY A 413 -15.55 -8.94 -15.30
N LEU A 414 -15.33 -7.65 -15.03
CA LEU A 414 -15.43 -6.59 -16.05
C LEU A 414 -14.27 -6.60 -17.06
N GLY A 415 -13.15 -7.22 -16.69
CA GLY A 415 -11.90 -7.07 -17.43
C GLY A 415 -11.31 -5.66 -17.30
N VAL A 416 -10.06 -5.50 -17.74
CA VAL A 416 -9.33 -4.22 -17.59
C VAL A 416 -10.01 -3.09 -18.35
N GLU A 417 -10.51 -3.37 -19.55
CA GLU A 417 -11.22 -2.39 -20.37
C GLU A 417 -12.50 -1.89 -19.69
N GLY A 418 -13.34 -2.81 -19.19
CA GLY A 418 -14.56 -2.45 -18.48
C GLY A 418 -14.29 -1.69 -17.18
N ILE A 419 -13.23 -2.04 -16.43
CA ILE A 419 -12.81 -1.28 -15.24
C ILE A 419 -12.42 0.16 -15.62
N LEU A 420 -11.65 0.31 -16.70
CA LEU A 420 -11.16 1.61 -17.15
C LEU A 420 -12.29 2.53 -17.64
N THR A 421 -13.30 1.99 -18.33
CA THR A 421 -14.39 2.78 -18.93
C THR A 421 -15.61 2.95 -18.02
N SER A 422 -15.73 2.14 -16.97
CA SER A 422 -16.81 2.26 -15.99
C SER A 422 -16.47 3.25 -14.87
N GLU A 423 -17.31 3.28 -13.85
CA GLU A 423 -17.30 4.28 -12.78
C GLU A 423 -16.04 4.29 -11.89
N PHE A 424 -15.19 3.27 -12.00
CA PHE A 424 -13.92 3.14 -11.26
C PHE A 424 -12.89 4.17 -11.74
N PHE A 425 -12.77 4.37 -13.06
CA PHE A 425 -11.79 5.26 -13.68
C PHE A 425 -12.42 6.29 -14.63
N GLY A 426 -13.55 5.96 -15.27
CA GLY A 426 -14.33 6.87 -16.10
C GLY A 426 -13.62 7.31 -17.38
N LEU A 427 -12.74 6.47 -17.96
CA LEU A 427 -12.12 6.77 -19.24
C LEU A 427 -13.19 6.75 -20.36
N PRO A 428 -13.16 7.72 -21.29
CA PRO A 428 -14.07 7.74 -22.43
C PRO A 428 -13.87 6.55 -23.37
N THR A 429 -12.63 6.06 -23.44
CA THR A 429 -12.18 4.99 -24.33
C THR A 429 -10.85 4.45 -23.82
N THR A 430 -10.54 3.20 -24.13
CA THR A 430 -9.21 2.60 -23.90
C THR A 430 -8.28 2.78 -25.09
N ILE A 431 -8.78 3.37 -26.17
CA ILE A 431 -8.02 3.70 -27.37
C ILE A 431 -7.17 4.94 -27.11
N ASP A 432 -5.94 4.96 -27.65
CA ASP A 432 -5.05 6.11 -27.52
C ASP A 432 -5.63 7.35 -28.22
N GLU A 433 -5.23 8.53 -27.75
CA GLU A 433 -5.78 9.82 -28.23
C GLU A 433 -5.58 10.02 -29.74
N PHE A 434 -4.45 9.56 -30.31
CA PHE A 434 -4.16 9.75 -31.73
C PHE A 434 -5.12 8.93 -32.60
N THR A 435 -5.31 7.66 -32.24
CA THR A 435 -6.26 6.79 -32.92
C THR A 435 -7.71 7.24 -32.69
N GLN A 436 -8.04 7.67 -31.47
CA GLN A 436 -9.37 8.20 -31.16
C GLN A 436 -9.71 9.43 -32.00
N ARG A 437 -8.77 10.39 -32.16
CA ARG A 437 -8.99 11.56 -33.04
C ARG A 437 -9.26 11.17 -34.49
N LYS A 438 -8.56 10.16 -35.02
CA LYS A 438 -8.83 9.64 -36.37
C LYS A 438 -10.21 8.99 -36.47
N LEU A 439 -10.61 8.24 -35.44
CA LEU A 439 -11.96 7.65 -35.36
C LEU A 439 -13.03 8.74 -35.31
N ASP A 440 -12.81 9.78 -34.52
CA ASP A 440 -13.73 10.92 -34.39
C ASP A 440 -13.86 11.68 -35.71
N GLU A 441 -12.73 12.05 -36.34
CA GLU A 441 -12.68 12.71 -37.65
C GLU A 441 -13.42 11.87 -38.71
N ARG A 442 -13.13 10.56 -38.78
CA ARG A 442 -13.83 9.65 -39.67
C ARG A 442 -15.34 9.67 -39.40
N ASN A 443 -15.75 9.60 -38.14
CA ASN A 443 -17.15 9.63 -37.77
C ASN A 443 -17.82 10.96 -38.16
N GLU A 444 -17.12 12.11 -38.12
CA GLU A 444 -17.66 13.41 -38.60
C GLU A 444 -17.93 13.37 -40.09
N LEU A 445 -16.97 12.85 -40.85
CA LEU A 445 -17.08 12.71 -42.29
C LEU A 445 -18.19 11.72 -42.69
N LEU A 446 -18.43 10.66 -41.91
CA LEU A 446 -19.56 9.76 -42.14
C LEU A 446 -20.93 10.45 -41.97
N VAL A 447 -21.06 11.34 -40.98
CA VAL A 447 -22.29 12.14 -40.82
C VAL A 447 -22.50 13.06 -42.03
N LYS A 448 -21.47 13.81 -42.43
CA LYS A 448 -21.53 14.65 -43.63
C LYS A 448 -21.83 13.86 -44.90
N GLN A 449 -21.33 12.63 -45.00
CA GLN A 449 -21.62 11.74 -46.12
C GLN A 449 -23.10 11.36 -46.17
N GLN A 450 -23.71 11.07 -45.01
CA GLN A 450 -25.13 10.76 -44.91
C GLN A 450 -26.01 11.98 -45.23
N GLU A 451 -25.60 13.17 -44.80
CA GLU A 451 -26.28 14.44 -45.06
C GLU A 451 -26.06 14.98 -46.48
N GLN A 452 -25.23 14.30 -47.29
CA GLN A 452 -24.83 14.69 -48.65
C GLN A 452 -24.08 16.03 -48.71
N GLU A 453 -23.36 16.39 -47.64
CA GLU A 453 -22.59 17.63 -47.50
C GLU A 453 -21.06 17.42 -47.65
N LEU A 454 -20.63 16.23 -48.04
CA LEU A 454 -19.21 15.87 -48.14
C LEU A 454 -18.55 16.50 -49.39
N SER A 455 -17.44 17.23 -49.21
CA SER A 455 -16.62 17.73 -50.32
C SER A 455 -15.67 16.68 -50.90
N ASP A 456 -15.14 16.90 -52.12
CA ASP A 456 -14.18 15.99 -52.78
C ASP A 456 -12.90 15.78 -51.93
N GLN A 457 -12.42 16.84 -51.25
CA GLN A 457 -11.24 16.76 -50.37
C GLN A 457 -11.53 15.91 -49.12
N GLU A 458 -12.72 16.09 -48.53
CA GLU A 458 -13.18 15.31 -47.38
C GLU A 458 -13.45 13.85 -47.75
N GLN A 459 -13.93 13.58 -48.96
CA GLN A 459 -14.11 12.22 -49.48
C GLN A 459 -12.76 11.49 -49.61
N GLU A 460 -11.73 12.16 -50.14
CA GLU A 460 -10.38 11.60 -50.17
C GLU A 460 -9.81 11.40 -48.77
N ARG A 461 -10.02 12.37 -47.87
CA ARG A 461 -9.58 12.26 -46.47
C ARG A 461 -10.25 11.07 -45.76
N LEU A 462 -11.55 10.87 -45.96
CA LEU A 462 -12.29 9.74 -45.42
C LEU A 462 -11.72 8.41 -45.93
N ARG A 463 -11.39 8.30 -47.23
CA ARG A 463 -10.74 7.12 -47.80
C ARG A 463 -9.38 6.84 -47.16
N VAL A 464 -8.56 7.88 -47.00
CA VAL A 464 -7.25 7.76 -46.33
C VAL A 464 -7.41 7.29 -44.88
N LEU A 465 -8.35 7.88 -44.14
CA LEU A 465 -8.64 7.49 -42.75
C LEU A 465 -9.06 6.02 -42.65
N PHE A 466 -9.83 5.49 -43.60
CA PHE A 466 -10.20 4.07 -43.62
C PHE A 466 -8.99 3.15 -43.79
N GLU A 467 -8.05 3.47 -44.68
CA GLU A 467 -6.83 2.66 -44.84
C GLU A 467 -5.92 2.78 -43.61
N GLU A 468 -5.71 4.00 -43.08
CA GLU A 468 -4.91 4.21 -41.86
C GLU A 468 -5.49 3.44 -40.65
N LEU A 469 -6.80 3.53 -40.42
CA LEU A 469 -7.46 2.84 -39.29
C LEU A 469 -7.49 1.32 -39.48
N LYS A 470 -7.57 0.84 -40.71
CA LYS A 470 -7.49 -0.59 -41.04
C LYS A 470 -6.13 -1.17 -40.70
N GLU A 471 -5.04 -0.45 -41.00
CA GLU A 471 -3.68 -0.84 -40.59
C GLU A 471 -3.52 -0.90 -39.07
N LEU A 472 -4.24 -0.03 -38.34
CA LEU A 472 -4.29 -0.02 -36.87
C LEU A 472 -5.21 -1.10 -36.27
N GLY A 473 -5.80 -1.98 -37.08
CA GLY A 473 -6.65 -3.08 -36.61
C GLY A 473 -8.13 -2.74 -36.46
N PHE A 474 -8.56 -1.51 -36.79
CA PHE A 474 -9.97 -1.09 -36.77
C PHE A 474 -10.72 -1.41 -38.08
N GLY A 475 -10.17 -2.29 -38.93
CA GLY A 475 -10.74 -2.63 -40.22
C GLY A 475 -11.98 -3.54 -40.16
N ASN A 476 -12.15 -4.32 -39.08
CA ASN A 476 -13.21 -5.34 -38.98
C ASN A 476 -14.51 -4.83 -38.33
N THR A 477 -14.46 -3.74 -37.56
CA THR A 477 -15.62 -3.19 -36.83
C THR A 477 -16.70 -2.59 -37.75
N PHE A 478 -16.43 -2.43 -39.05
CA PHE A 478 -17.27 -1.63 -39.95
C PHE A 478 -17.82 -2.41 -41.15
N ARG A 479 -17.82 -3.74 -41.09
CA ARG A 479 -18.59 -4.55 -42.06
C ARG A 479 -20.09 -4.56 -41.77
N ASP A 480 -20.49 -4.13 -40.58
CA ASP A 480 -21.88 -4.11 -40.13
C ASP A 480 -22.53 -2.74 -40.40
N PRO A 481 -23.54 -2.66 -41.29
CA PRO A 481 -24.30 -1.44 -41.56
C PRO A 481 -25.03 -0.88 -40.34
N LEU A 482 -25.47 -1.73 -39.39
CA LEU A 482 -26.16 -1.28 -38.18
C LEU A 482 -25.22 -0.53 -37.25
N TYR A 483 -23.99 -1.03 -37.12
CA TYR A 483 -22.97 -0.35 -36.33
C TYR A 483 -22.65 1.04 -36.88
N GLN A 484 -22.62 1.19 -38.22
CA GLN A 484 -22.47 2.51 -38.84
C GLN A 484 -23.65 3.45 -38.54
N LYS A 485 -24.89 2.96 -38.69
CA LYS A 485 -26.09 3.73 -38.34
C LYS A 485 -26.08 4.15 -36.87
N PHE A 486 -25.71 3.26 -35.96
CA PHE A 486 -25.56 3.56 -34.54
C PHE A 486 -24.57 4.69 -34.30
N ILE A 487 -23.37 4.62 -34.89
CA ILE A 487 -22.35 5.66 -34.73
C ILE A 487 -22.85 7.02 -35.21
N VAL A 488 -23.54 7.10 -36.36
CA VAL A 488 -24.09 8.38 -36.86
C VAL A 488 -25.19 8.90 -35.95
N ALA A 489 -26.16 8.05 -35.57
CA ALA A 489 -27.25 8.44 -34.68
C ALA A 489 -26.74 8.91 -33.30
N TYR A 490 -25.76 8.20 -32.75
CA TYR A 490 -25.11 8.53 -31.48
C TYR A 490 -24.39 9.86 -31.55
N LYS A 491 -23.62 10.09 -32.63
CA LYS A 491 -22.89 11.35 -32.82
C LYS A 491 -23.82 12.56 -32.94
N ASN A 492 -24.94 12.42 -33.64
CA ASN A 492 -25.90 13.51 -33.84
C ASN A 492 -26.61 13.94 -32.54
N ARG A 493 -26.63 13.08 -31.51
CA ARG A 493 -27.35 13.34 -30.26
C ARG A 493 -26.44 13.69 -29.08
N ILE A 494 -25.16 13.34 -29.13
CA ILE A 494 -24.19 13.69 -28.08
C ILE A 494 -23.86 15.18 -28.08
N LYS A 495 -23.82 15.78 -26.87
CA LYS A 495 -23.48 17.20 -26.66
C LYS A 495 -22.08 17.44 -26.08
N ASP A 496 -21.46 16.42 -25.48
CA ASP A 496 -20.20 16.54 -24.74
C ASP A 496 -19.03 15.94 -25.53
N GLN A 497 -18.59 16.63 -26.59
CA GLN A 497 -17.43 16.21 -27.39
C GLN A 497 -16.11 16.62 -26.70
N GLY A 498 -15.15 15.69 -26.59
CA GLY A 498 -13.77 15.97 -26.20
C GLY A 498 -13.47 16.03 -24.69
N LYS A 499 -14.31 15.45 -23.83
CA LYS A 499 -13.97 15.29 -22.40
C LYS A 499 -12.98 14.14 -22.19
N ASN A 500 -11.97 14.38 -21.35
CA ASN A 500 -10.93 13.40 -21.02
C ASN A 500 -11.36 12.34 -19.99
N SER A 501 -12.46 12.57 -19.28
CA SER A 501 -13.05 11.65 -18.30
C SER A 501 -14.52 11.99 -18.08
N PHE A 502 -15.32 11.00 -17.73
CA PHE A 502 -16.73 11.17 -17.40
C PHE A 502 -17.01 10.94 -15.92
N THR A 503 -17.91 11.75 -15.38
CA THR A 503 -18.56 11.50 -14.08
C THR A 503 -19.60 10.38 -14.24
N LYS A 504 -20.01 9.78 -13.12
CA LYS A 504 -21.04 8.75 -13.10
C LYS A 504 -22.35 9.20 -13.77
N GLU A 505 -22.85 10.37 -13.41
CA GLU A 505 -24.09 10.91 -14.01
C GLU A 505 -23.97 11.11 -15.54
N GLU A 506 -22.77 11.37 -16.05
CA GLU A 506 -22.52 11.52 -17.48
C GLU A 506 -22.47 10.15 -18.18
N LEU A 507 -21.82 9.16 -17.57
CA LEU A 507 -21.82 7.78 -18.06
C LEU A 507 -23.25 7.21 -18.12
N ASP A 508 -24.07 7.45 -17.10
CA ASP A 508 -25.47 6.98 -17.05
C ASP A 508 -26.31 7.62 -18.17
N LYS A 509 -26.11 8.92 -18.42
CA LYS A 509 -26.77 9.62 -19.54
C LYS A 509 -26.34 9.06 -20.89
N GLN A 510 -25.05 8.76 -21.08
CA GLN A 510 -24.55 8.14 -22.31
C GLN A 510 -25.10 6.74 -22.53
N ASN A 511 -25.11 5.91 -21.48
CA ASN A 511 -25.67 4.56 -21.53
C ASN A 511 -27.17 4.58 -21.86
N THR A 512 -27.93 5.51 -21.25
CA THR A 512 -29.35 5.69 -21.55
C THR A 512 -29.57 6.09 -23.01
N LEU A 513 -28.83 7.08 -23.50
CA LEU A 513 -28.90 7.51 -24.90
C LEU A 513 -28.52 6.39 -25.88
N ALA A 514 -27.49 5.60 -25.56
CA ALA A 514 -27.09 4.46 -26.38
C ALA A 514 -28.20 3.41 -26.46
N MET A 515 -28.85 3.08 -25.34
CA MET A 515 -29.99 2.16 -25.31
C MET A 515 -31.19 2.68 -26.10
N GLU A 516 -31.52 3.97 -25.98
CA GLU A 516 -32.59 4.59 -26.77
C GLU A 516 -32.33 4.46 -28.29
N ILE A 517 -31.10 4.74 -28.73
CA ILE A 517 -30.72 4.60 -30.14
C ILE A 517 -30.77 3.14 -30.61
N LEU A 518 -30.32 2.19 -29.77
CA LEU A 518 -30.40 0.77 -30.09
C LEU A 518 -31.86 0.32 -30.25
N GLU A 519 -32.76 0.73 -29.34
CA GLU A 519 -34.18 0.42 -29.45
C GLU A 519 -34.82 0.99 -30.73
N GLU A 520 -34.45 2.21 -31.13
CA GLU A 520 -34.93 2.83 -32.37
C GLU A 520 -34.43 2.06 -33.61
N LEU A 521 -33.14 1.71 -33.66
CA LEU A 521 -32.56 0.97 -34.77
C LEU A 521 -33.14 -0.45 -34.88
N SER A 522 -33.40 -1.13 -33.76
CA SER A 522 -34.04 -2.44 -33.76
C SER A 522 -35.49 -2.39 -34.28
N LYS A 523 -36.26 -1.35 -33.91
CA LYS A 523 -37.61 -1.15 -34.45
C LYS A 523 -37.62 -0.89 -35.95
N GLU A 524 -36.67 -0.10 -36.45
CA GLU A 524 -36.52 0.14 -37.90
C GLU A 524 -36.22 -1.15 -38.68
N GLU A 525 -35.43 -2.08 -38.11
CA GLU A 525 -35.18 -3.39 -38.73
C GLU A 525 -36.42 -4.29 -38.72
N GLU A 526 -37.13 -4.37 -37.60
CA GLU A 526 -38.37 -5.15 -37.51
C GLU A 526 -39.44 -4.66 -38.49
N GLU A 527 -39.56 -3.33 -38.69
CA GLU A 527 -40.44 -2.76 -39.70
C GLU A 527 -39.99 -3.10 -41.13
N TYR A 528 -38.68 -3.08 -41.41
CA TYR A 528 -38.12 -3.44 -42.72
C TYR A 528 -38.33 -4.91 -43.08
N ASP A 529 -38.17 -5.81 -42.10
CA ASP A 529 -38.38 -7.25 -42.29
C ASP A 529 -39.88 -7.63 -42.31
N SER A 530 -40.76 -6.84 -41.68
CA SER A 530 -42.22 -7.04 -41.78
C SER A 530 -42.82 -6.63 -43.13
N HIS A 531 -42.08 -5.85 -43.94
CA HIS A 531 -42.49 -5.34 -45.25
C HIS A 531 -41.85 -6.11 -46.43
N ARG A 532 -41.07 -7.15 -46.14
CA ARG A 532 -40.61 -8.16 -47.10
C ARG A 532 -41.47 -9.41 -47.02
#